data_AF-A0A433HPT9-F1
#
_entry.id   AF-A0A433HPT9-F1
#
_cell.length_a   1.000
_cell.length_b   1.000
_cell.length_c   1.000
_cell.angle_alpha   90.00
_cell.angle_beta   90.00
_cell.angle_gamma   90.00
#
_symmetry.space_group_name_H-M   'P 1'
#
loop_
_entity.id
_entity.type
_entity.pdbx_description
1 polymer ?
#
loop_
_entity_poly.entity_id
_entity_poly.type
_entity_poly.pdbx_seq_one_letter_code
_entity_poly.pdbx_strand_id
1 'polypeptide(L)'
;MRQTEGQSSSGKYSVNFLAQAIFIVNKHAKTAPEPKYLYNLKRISLDKMLKEGKAQKKGLHFSDNPRFSAQQSDVIIQCGDFIFHLPPTRDDLKTLPHLGSRTAQVRNPKAALSLSKAKQILQEYVGKADDLKGDRTPALKKNHAYGTRQKHTIQNPFPSTFLGKGFKY
;
A
#
# COMPACT_ATOMS: atom_id res chain seq x y z
N MET A 1 27.50 34.90 4.33
CA MET A 1 26.60 33.73 4.43
C MET A 1 25.81 33.61 3.14
N ARG A 2 26.11 32.61 2.30
CA ARG A 2 25.39 32.40 1.03
C ARG A 2 24.18 31.51 1.33
N GLN A 3 22.98 32.04 1.20
CA GLN A 3 21.76 31.24 1.27
C GLN A 3 21.71 30.38 0.00
N THR A 4 21.77 29.06 0.17
CA THR A 4 21.53 28.11 -0.92
C THR A 4 20.02 27.95 -1.05
N GLU A 5 19.44 28.62 -2.05
CA GLU A 5 18.04 28.42 -2.42
C GLU A 5 17.85 26.96 -2.86
N GLY A 6 17.10 26.21 -2.06
CA GLY A 6 16.66 24.87 -2.39
C GLY A 6 15.73 24.94 -3.59
N GLN A 7 16.24 24.58 -4.77
CA GLN A 7 15.45 24.42 -5.98
C GLN A 7 14.39 23.34 -5.73
N SER A 8 13.17 23.78 -5.43
CA SER A 8 12.00 22.92 -5.41
C SER A 8 11.71 22.49 -6.85
N SER A 9 11.98 21.22 -7.14
CA SER A 9 11.80 20.55 -8.44
C SER A 9 10.31 20.34 -8.82
N SER A 10 9.45 21.28 -8.44
CA SER A 10 7.98 21.13 -8.45
C SER A 10 7.36 21.14 -9.85
N GLY A 11 8.08 21.59 -10.88
CA GLY A 11 7.54 21.90 -12.21
C GLY A 11 7.97 21.00 -13.39
N LYS A 12 8.75 19.92 -13.19
CA LYS A 12 9.30 19.15 -14.33
C LYS A 12 8.26 18.29 -15.06
N TYR A 13 7.26 17.78 -14.34
CA TYR A 13 6.30 16.80 -14.88
C TYR A 13 4.85 17.24 -14.61
N SER A 14 3.98 17.07 -15.60
CA SER A 14 2.54 17.34 -15.41
C SER A 14 1.90 16.29 -14.50
N VAL A 15 0.81 16.66 -13.82
CA VAL A 15 0.07 15.77 -12.90
C VAL A 15 -0.39 14.50 -13.61
N ASN A 16 -0.94 14.63 -14.82
CA ASN A 16 -1.38 13.49 -15.63
C ASN A 16 -0.23 12.57 -16.03
N PHE A 17 0.95 13.12 -16.33
CA PHE A 17 2.11 12.32 -16.68
C PHE A 17 2.65 11.53 -15.48
N LEU A 18 2.69 12.14 -14.29
CA LEU A 18 3.01 11.46 -13.05
C LEU A 18 1.99 10.36 -12.73
N ALA A 19 0.70 10.66 -12.85
CA ALA A 19 -0.38 9.70 -12.62
C ALA A 19 -0.29 8.51 -13.59
N GLN A 20 0.00 8.76 -14.86
CA GLN A 20 0.23 7.71 -15.86
C GLN A 20 1.43 6.83 -15.49
N ALA A 21 2.53 7.42 -15.03
CA ALA A 21 3.71 6.67 -14.58
C ALA A 21 3.38 5.79 -13.35
N ILE A 22 2.64 6.31 -12.36
CA ILE A 22 2.17 5.55 -11.20
C ILE A 22 1.28 4.38 -11.62
N PHE A 23 0.38 4.61 -12.58
CA PHE A 23 -0.50 3.57 -13.12
C PHE A 23 0.28 2.41 -13.76
N ILE A 24 1.28 2.73 -14.58
CA ILE A 24 2.16 1.73 -15.21
C ILE A 24 2.93 0.95 -14.14
N VAL A 25 3.56 1.63 -13.19
CA VAL A 25 4.31 0.97 -12.09
C VAL A 25 3.40 0.01 -11.32
N ASN A 26 2.18 0.42 -10.98
CA ASN A 26 1.21 -0.43 -10.29
C ASN A 26 0.74 -1.62 -11.15
N LYS A 27 0.55 -1.43 -12.46
CA LYS A 27 0.22 -2.52 -13.40
C LYS A 27 1.30 -3.60 -13.40
N HIS A 28 2.56 -3.20 -13.49
CA HIS A 28 3.70 -4.13 -13.49
C HIS A 28 3.98 -4.75 -12.12
N ALA A 29 3.71 -4.04 -11.02
CA ALA A 29 3.87 -4.58 -9.66
C ALA A 29 3.04 -5.86 -9.43
N LYS A 30 1.90 -6.02 -10.12
CA LYS A 30 1.05 -7.22 -9.99
C LYS A 30 1.68 -8.47 -10.58
N THR A 31 2.63 -8.32 -11.50
CA THR A 31 3.22 -9.44 -12.27
C THR A 31 4.74 -9.49 -12.14
N ALA A 32 5.36 -8.55 -11.42
CA ALA A 32 6.80 -8.47 -11.26
C ALA A 32 7.30 -9.54 -10.27
N PRO A 33 8.49 -10.12 -10.48
CA PRO A 33 9.12 -11.02 -9.51
C PRO A 33 9.46 -10.28 -8.20
N GLU A 34 9.81 -8.99 -8.29
CA GLU A 34 10.14 -8.13 -7.14
C GLU A 34 9.11 -6.98 -6.98
N PRO A 35 7.90 -7.27 -6.48
CA PRO A 35 6.80 -6.30 -6.43
C PRO A 35 6.97 -5.22 -5.35
N LYS A 36 7.74 -5.51 -4.28
CA LYS A 36 7.90 -4.63 -3.11
C LYS A 36 8.45 -3.26 -3.50
N TYR A 37 9.45 -3.23 -4.37
CA TYR A 37 10.05 -1.99 -4.84
C TYR A 37 9.04 -1.09 -5.57
N LEU A 38 8.25 -1.68 -6.47
CA LEU A 38 7.27 -0.95 -7.27
C LEU A 38 6.10 -0.43 -6.43
N TYR A 39 5.62 -1.21 -5.46
CA TYR A 39 4.60 -0.75 -4.52
C TYR A 39 5.08 0.41 -3.65
N ASN A 40 6.33 0.35 -3.17
CA ASN A 40 6.93 1.46 -2.41
C ASN A 40 7.04 2.72 -3.25
N LEU A 41 7.54 2.59 -4.50
CA LEU A 41 7.65 3.74 -5.40
C LEU A 41 6.28 4.36 -5.71
N LYS A 42 5.24 3.54 -5.95
CA LYS A 42 3.84 3.99 -6.09
C LYS A 42 3.39 4.77 -4.86
N ARG A 43 3.57 4.19 -3.66
CA ARG A 43 3.11 4.77 -2.40
C ARG A 43 3.74 6.13 -2.13
N ILE A 44 5.07 6.20 -2.15
CA ILE A 44 5.81 7.44 -1.86
C ILE A 44 5.47 8.53 -2.89
N SER A 45 5.30 8.17 -4.16
CA SER A 45 4.90 9.13 -5.20
C SER A 45 3.51 9.70 -4.94
N LEU A 46 2.53 8.85 -4.58
CA LEU A 46 1.17 9.32 -4.24
C LEU A 46 1.16 10.18 -2.99
N ASP A 47 1.89 9.79 -1.95
CA ASP A 47 2.00 10.56 -0.70
C ASP A 47 2.60 11.95 -0.97
N LYS A 48 3.61 12.03 -1.84
CA LYS A 48 4.18 13.32 -2.29
C LYS A 48 3.17 14.14 -3.08
N MET A 49 2.45 13.54 -4.02
CA MET A 49 1.41 14.25 -4.79
C MET A 49 0.28 14.77 -3.91
N LEU A 50 -0.12 14.03 -2.86
CA LEU A 50 -1.10 14.48 -1.87
C LEU A 50 -0.58 15.70 -1.09
N LYS A 51 0.67 15.65 -0.62
CA LYS A 51 1.32 16.77 0.10
C LYS A 51 1.44 18.02 -0.77
N GLU A 52 1.71 17.84 -2.05
CA GLU A 52 1.81 18.95 -3.03
C GLU A 52 0.44 19.44 -3.54
N GLY A 53 -0.68 18.84 -3.12
CA GLY A 53 -2.02 19.20 -3.60
C GLY A 53 -2.30 18.79 -5.06
N LYS A 54 -1.43 17.98 -5.67
CA LYS A 54 -1.58 17.43 -7.03
C LYS A 54 -2.52 16.22 -7.08
N ALA A 55 -2.85 15.66 -5.91
CA ALA A 55 -3.77 14.56 -5.74
C ALA A 55 -4.77 14.89 -4.64
N GLN A 56 -5.98 14.33 -4.73
CA GLN A 56 -7.04 14.54 -3.73
C GLN A 56 -7.65 13.20 -3.32
N LYS A 57 -7.83 13.01 -2.02
CA LYS A 57 -8.68 11.94 -1.48
C LYS A 57 -10.14 12.31 -1.74
N LYS A 58 -10.86 11.51 -2.52
CA LYS A 58 -12.25 11.78 -2.91
C LYS A 58 -13.28 11.22 -1.93
N GLY A 59 -12.99 10.05 -1.37
CA GLY A 59 -13.92 9.35 -0.51
C GLY A 59 -13.51 7.89 -0.29
N LEU A 60 -14.43 7.11 0.25
CA LEU A 60 -14.27 5.70 0.53
C LEU A 60 -15.17 4.87 -0.37
N HIS A 61 -14.65 3.79 -0.95
CA HIS A 61 -15.45 2.73 -1.55
C HIS A 61 -15.44 1.49 -0.68
N PHE A 62 -16.47 0.65 -0.75
CA PHE A 62 -16.36 -0.71 -0.24
C PHE A 62 -15.36 -1.50 -1.09
N SER A 63 -14.51 -2.29 -0.44
CA SER A 63 -13.57 -3.17 -1.11
C SER A 63 -14.30 -4.37 -1.70
N ASP A 64 -13.94 -4.76 -2.92
CA ASP A 64 -14.56 -5.88 -3.61
C ASP A 64 -14.21 -7.24 -2.97
N ASN A 65 -13.07 -7.34 -2.25
CA ASN A 65 -12.56 -8.59 -1.68
C ASN A 65 -12.18 -8.46 -0.19
N PRO A 66 -13.15 -8.26 0.71
CA PRO A 66 -12.86 -8.06 2.12
C PRO A 66 -12.62 -9.44 2.77
N ARG A 67 -11.34 -9.87 2.87
CA ARG A 67 -10.97 -11.27 3.20
C ARG A 67 -11.64 -11.80 4.48
N PHE A 68 -11.29 -11.25 5.64
CA PHE A 68 -11.73 -11.72 6.96
C PHE A 68 -12.75 -10.79 7.62
N SER A 69 -12.95 -9.62 7.03
CA SER A 69 -13.92 -8.64 7.50
C SER A 69 -15.09 -8.70 6.53
N ALA A 70 -16.32 -8.74 7.03
CA ALA A 70 -17.48 -8.67 6.14
C ALA A 70 -17.58 -7.32 5.41
N GLN A 71 -16.95 -6.26 5.95
CA GLN A 71 -16.98 -4.91 5.40
C GLN A 71 -15.61 -4.23 5.55
N GLN A 72 -14.95 -3.93 4.42
CA GLN A 72 -13.72 -3.11 4.37
C GLN A 72 -13.93 -2.00 3.35
N SER A 73 -13.29 -0.86 3.59
CA SER A 73 -13.32 0.27 2.67
C SER A 73 -11.93 0.59 2.16
N ASP A 74 -11.84 1.13 0.95
CA ASP A 74 -10.64 1.61 0.30
C ASP A 74 -10.75 3.11 0.03
N VAL A 75 -9.67 3.86 0.25
CA VAL A 75 -9.61 5.29 -0.07
C VAL A 75 -9.41 5.47 -1.56
N ILE A 76 -10.28 6.27 -2.15
CA ILE A 76 -10.17 6.72 -3.53
C ILE A 76 -9.30 7.96 -3.58
N ILE A 77 -8.23 7.89 -4.37
CA ILE A 77 -7.39 9.02 -4.68
C ILE A 77 -7.53 9.35 -6.15
N GLN A 78 -7.89 10.60 -6.45
CA GLN A 78 -7.84 11.13 -7.80
C GLN A 78 -6.54 11.90 -8.00
N CYS A 79 -5.81 11.55 -9.06
CA CYS A 79 -4.61 12.25 -9.52
C CYS A 79 -4.80 12.57 -11.01
N GLY A 80 -5.19 13.80 -11.32
CA GLY A 80 -5.57 14.18 -12.68
C GLY A 80 -6.71 13.30 -13.20
N ASP A 81 -6.50 12.65 -14.35
CA ASP A 81 -7.48 11.77 -15.01
C ASP A 81 -7.45 10.32 -14.48
N PHE A 82 -6.60 10.01 -13.51
CA PHE A 82 -6.45 8.66 -12.96
C PHE A 82 -7.00 8.57 -11.55
N ILE A 83 -7.55 7.39 -11.25
CA ILE A 83 -8.08 7.02 -9.95
C ILE A 83 -7.26 5.84 -9.39
N PHE A 84 -6.89 5.94 -8.12
CA PHE A 84 -6.16 4.93 -7.36
C PHE A 84 -6.92 4.56 -6.09
N HIS A 85 -6.73 3.32 -5.64
CA HIS A 85 -7.22 2.85 -4.36
C HIS A 85 -6.03 2.60 -3.43
N LEU A 86 -6.17 3.03 -2.18
CA LEU A 86 -5.24 2.74 -1.09
C LEU A 86 -5.97 2.24 0.16
N PRO A 87 -5.28 1.45 1.00
CA PRO A 87 -5.79 1.12 2.31
C PRO A 87 -6.10 2.40 3.11
N PRO A 88 -7.25 2.48 3.78
CA PRO A 88 -7.64 3.65 4.55
C PRO A 88 -6.79 3.78 5.83
N THR A 89 -6.53 5.02 6.22
CA THR A 89 -6.04 5.33 7.56
C THR A 89 -7.21 5.54 8.53
N ARG A 90 -6.92 5.59 9.83
CA ARG A 90 -7.95 5.87 10.85
C ARG A 90 -8.62 7.23 10.66
N ASP A 91 -7.87 8.22 10.18
CA ASP A 91 -8.39 9.57 9.96
C ASP A 91 -9.23 9.63 8.68
N ASP A 92 -8.85 8.87 7.65
CA ASP A 92 -9.63 8.74 6.42
C ASP A 92 -11.02 8.17 6.71
N LEU A 93 -11.11 7.14 7.56
CA LEU A 93 -12.39 6.54 7.95
C LEU A 93 -13.31 7.50 8.71
N LYS A 94 -12.76 8.51 9.39
CA LYS A 94 -13.53 9.50 10.15
C LYS A 94 -13.95 10.70 9.31
N THR A 95 -13.11 11.11 8.36
CA THR A 95 -13.23 12.40 7.67
C THR A 95 -13.80 12.28 6.26
N LEU A 96 -13.56 11.15 5.58
CA LEU A 96 -13.98 10.99 4.20
C LEU A 96 -15.40 10.41 4.10
N PRO A 97 -16.24 10.93 3.18
CA PRO A 97 -17.56 10.36 2.95
C PRO A 97 -17.44 8.99 2.27
N HIS A 98 -18.39 8.11 2.58
CA HIS A 98 -18.53 6.84 1.89
C HIS A 98 -19.32 7.01 0.59
N LEU A 99 -18.70 6.63 -0.53
CA LEU A 99 -19.25 6.77 -1.89
C LEU A 99 -19.96 5.50 -2.38
N GLY A 100 -20.01 4.47 -1.53
CA GLY A 100 -20.72 3.23 -1.79
C GLY A 100 -19.85 2.19 -2.49
N SER A 101 -20.45 1.40 -3.36
CA SER A 101 -19.76 0.35 -4.10
C SER A 101 -19.12 0.89 -5.37
N ARG A 102 -18.02 0.27 -5.78
CA ARG A 102 -17.28 0.67 -6.98
C ARG A 102 -18.12 0.47 -8.24
N THR A 103 -18.24 1.51 -9.06
CA THR A 103 -18.91 1.42 -10.37
C THR A 103 -17.99 0.81 -11.41
N ALA A 104 -18.39 -0.29 -12.06
CA ALA A 104 -17.56 -1.04 -13.03
C ALA A 104 -17.23 -0.27 -14.33
N GLN A 105 -17.99 0.78 -14.64
CA GLN A 105 -17.86 1.58 -15.87
C GLN A 105 -16.68 2.56 -15.83
N VAL A 106 -16.27 3.01 -14.64
CA VAL A 106 -15.21 4.01 -14.51
C VAL A 106 -13.85 3.33 -14.58
N ARG A 107 -13.08 3.64 -15.63
CA ARG A 107 -11.75 3.08 -15.86
C ARG A 107 -10.72 4.18 -16.06
N ASN A 108 -9.50 3.91 -15.62
CA ASN A 108 -8.36 4.76 -15.90
C ASN A 108 -8.08 4.81 -17.42
N PRO A 109 -7.66 5.96 -17.95
CA PRO A 109 -7.35 6.10 -19.37
C PRO A 109 -6.17 5.20 -19.78
N LYS A 110 -6.07 4.93 -21.09
CA LYS A 110 -4.98 4.11 -21.63
C LYS A 110 -3.63 4.80 -21.40
N ALA A 111 -2.62 4.00 -21.03
CA ALA A 111 -1.27 4.48 -20.77
C ALA A 111 -0.27 3.92 -21.78
N ALA A 112 0.62 4.77 -22.30
CA ALA A 112 1.58 4.45 -23.36
C ALA A 112 3.05 4.54 -22.93
N LEU A 113 3.33 4.46 -21.62
CA LEU A 113 4.69 4.53 -21.07
C LEU A 113 5.29 3.15 -20.80
N SER A 114 6.59 3.01 -21.04
CA SER A 114 7.35 1.81 -20.64
C SER A 114 7.61 1.80 -19.12
N LEU A 115 7.75 0.61 -18.53
CA LEU A 115 8.07 0.46 -17.11
C LEU A 115 9.37 1.19 -16.72
N SER A 116 10.42 1.04 -17.52
CA SER A 116 11.72 1.68 -17.26
C SER A 116 11.59 3.20 -17.21
N LYS A 117 10.86 3.79 -18.17
CA LYS A 117 10.64 5.23 -18.19
C LYS A 117 9.75 5.69 -17.03
N ALA A 118 8.69 4.96 -16.71
CA ALA A 118 7.82 5.25 -15.57
C ALA A 118 8.59 5.24 -14.25
N LYS A 119 9.47 4.24 -14.02
CA LYS A 119 10.35 4.21 -12.84
C LYS A 119 11.25 5.43 -12.78
N GLN A 120 11.92 5.76 -13.89
CA GLN A 120 12.80 6.92 -13.95
C GLN A 120 12.06 8.21 -13.59
N ILE A 121 10.88 8.44 -14.19
CA ILE A 121 10.05 9.63 -13.91
C ILE A 121 9.73 9.73 -12.42
N LEU A 122 9.26 8.64 -11.81
CA LEU A 122 8.90 8.64 -10.39
C LEU A 122 10.10 8.76 -9.46
N GLN A 123 11.24 8.14 -9.80
CA GLN A 123 12.48 8.28 -9.04
C GLN A 123 12.99 9.73 -9.07
N GLU A 124 12.97 10.37 -10.25
CA GLU A 124 13.33 11.78 -10.39
C GLU A 124 12.35 12.68 -9.64
N TYR A 125 11.05 12.36 -9.67
CA TYR A 125 10.02 13.13 -8.99
C TYR A 125 10.14 13.02 -7.47
N VAL A 126 10.29 11.83 -6.92
CA VAL A 126 10.40 11.61 -5.47
C VAL A 126 11.74 12.12 -4.93
N GLY A 127 12.82 12.01 -5.71
CA GLY A 127 14.19 12.27 -5.29
C GLY A 127 14.94 10.97 -4.96
N LYS A 128 16.27 10.95 -5.13
CA LYS A 128 17.09 9.74 -4.92
C LYS A 128 17.12 9.33 -3.42
N ALA A 129 16.28 8.36 -3.08
CA ALA A 129 16.63 7.08 -2.48
C ALA A 129 17.28 6.96 -1.07
N ASP A 130 17.18 7.93 -0.18
CA ASP A 130 17.36 7.61 1.26
C ASP A 130 16.06 7.06 1.91
N ASP A 131 14.88 7.46 1.41
CA ASP A 131 13.58 6.98 1.90
C ASP A 131 13.10 5.66 1.26
N LEU A 132 13.83 5.15 0.25
CA LEU A 132 13.48 3.89 -0.44
C LEU A 132 14.05 2.64 0.25
N LYS A 133 14.83 2.80 1.33
CA LYS A 133 15.20 1.71 2.24
C LYS A 133 13.97 1.36 3.08
N GLY A 134 12.99 0.74 2.43
CA GLY A 134 11.79 0.27 3.09
C GLY A 134 12.17 -0.53 4.32
N ASP A 135 11.53 -0.22 5.45
CA ASP A 135 11.69 -0.83 6.76
C ASP A 135 12.50 -2.12 6.68
N ARG A 136 13.82 -2.00 6.86
CA ARG A 136 14.54 -3.07 7.50
C ARG A 136 13.99 -3.06 8.91
N THR A 137 12.86 -3.75 9.14
CA THR A 137 12.61 -4.29 10.47
C THR A 137 13.94 -4.92 10.87
N PRO A 138 14.59 -4.51 11.98
CA PRO A 138 15.79 -5.19 12.41
C PRO A 138 15.39 -6.65 12.51
N ALA A 139 15.94 -7.48 11.62
CA ALA A 139 15.80 -8.90 11.75
C ALA A 139 16.38 -9.20 13.11
N LEU A 140 15.50 -9.44 14.10
CA LEU A 140 15.88 -10.04 15.36
C LEU A 140 16.66 -11.28 14.93
N LYS A 141 17.98 -11.23 15.08
CA LYS A 141 18.83 -12.40 14.95
C LYS A 141 18.34 -13.35 16.03
N LYS A 142 17.37 -14.21 15.70
CA LYS A 142 17.12 -15.40 16.47
C LYS A 142 18.37 -16.24 16.28
N ASN A 143 19.28 -16.09 17.23
CA ASN A 143 20.28 -17.10 17.49
C ASN A 143 19.48 -18.36 17.83
N HIS A 144 19.12 -19.15 16.83
CA HIS A 144 18.76 -20.54 17.02
C HIS A 144 20.04 -21.27 17.40
N ALA A 145 20.51 -21.02 18.63
CA ALA A 145 21.28 -22.02 19.33
C ALA A 145 20.39 -23.25 19.38
N TYR A 146 20.89 -24.39 18.89
CA TYR A 146 20.31 -25.70 19.15
C TYR A 146 20.43 -25.97 20.66
N GLY A 147 19.57 -25.31 21.44
CA GLY A 147 19.34 -25.65 22.84
C GLY A 147 18.57 -26.97 22.87
N THR A 148 19.15 -27.97 23.51
CA THR A 148 18.51 -29.23 23.82
C THR A 148 17.17 -28.96 24.52
N ARG A 149 16.08 -29.35 23.87
CA ARG A 149 14.71 -29.11 24.34
C ARG A 149 14.44 -30.09 25.50
N GLN A 150 14.61 -29.63 26.73
CA GLN A 150 14.11 -30.34 27.92
C GLN A 150 12.57 -30.43 27.80
N LYS A 151 12.05 -31.66 27.82
CA LYS A 151 10.61 -31.94 27.75
C LYS A 151 9.97 -31.54 29.08
N HIS A 152 9.46 -30.32 29.18
CA HIS A 152 8.51 -30.01 30.23
C HIS A 152 7.14 -30.59 29.86
N THR A 153 6.69 -31.59 30.62
CA THR A 153 5.33 -32.10 30.61
C THR A 153 4.37 -30.95 30.91
N ILE A 154 3.65 -30.49 29.89
CA ILE A 154 2.55 -29.54 30.08
C ILE A 154 1.40 -30.34 30.68
N GLN A 155 1.09 -30.09 31.95
CA GLN A 155 -0.17 -30.53 32.54
C GLN A 155 -1.28 -29.66 31.93
N ASN A 156 -2.14 -30.26 31.11
CA ASN A 156 -3.31 -29.58 30.54
C ASN A 156 -4.25 -29.12 31.67
N PRO A 157 -4.55 -27.81 31.81
CA PRO A 157 -5.48 -27.32 32.83
C PRO A 157 -6.95 -27.44 32.43
N PHE A 158 -7.26 -27.96 31.24
CA PHE A 158 -8.62 -28.18 30.77
C PHE A 158 -8.92 -29.68 30.72
N PRO A 159 -9.50 -30.28 31.78
CA PRO A 159 -10.06 -31.61 31.67
C PRO A 159 -11.19 -31.58 30.65
N SER A 160 -11.12 -32.49 29.68
CA SER A 160 -12.07 -32.72 28.61
C SER A 160 -13.42 -33.25 29.15
N THR A 161 -14.14 -32.43 29.91
CA THR A 161 -15.48 -32.73 30.43
C THR A 161 -16.55 -31.77 29.91
N PHE A 162 -16.24 -30.89 28.95
CA PHE A 162 -17.19 -29.93 28.38
C PHE A 162 -17.87 -30.39 27.07
N LEU A 163 -17.69 -31.64 26.63
CA LEU A 163 -18.61 -32.27 25.69
C LEU A 163 -19.36 -33.39 26.40
N GLY A 164 -20.55 -33.05 26.87
CA GLY A 164 -21.52 -34.00 27.41
C GLY A 164 -21.91 -35.05 26.38
N LYS A 165 -21.89 -36.31 26.86
CA LYS A 165 -22.77 -37.44 26.53
C LYS A 165 -23.58 -37.36 25.22
N GLY A 166 -23.33 -38.33 24.34
CA GLY A 166 -24.43 -39.08 23.69
C GLY A 166 -24.50 -38.98 22.17
N PHE A 167 -23.65 -39.73 21.47
CA PHE A 167 -24.02 -40.30 20.18
C PHE A 167 -24.17 -41.81 20.34
N LYS A 168 -25.39 -42.32 20.23
CA LYS A 168 -25.65 -43.74 19.92
C LYS A 168 -25.98 -43.81 18.43
N TYR A 169 -25.36 -44.78 17.77
CA TYR A 169 -25.65 -45.21 16.40
C TYR A 169 -27.08 -45.72 16.28
#